data_AF-A0A9E5K7I3-F1
#
_entry.id   AF-A0A9E5K7I3-F1
#
_cell.length_a   1.000
_cell.length_b   1.000
_cell.length_c   1.000
_cell.angle_alpha   90.00
_cell.angle_beta   90.00
_cell.angle_gamma   90.00
#
_symmetry.space_group_name_H-M   'P 1'
#
loop_
_entity.id
_entity.type
_entity.pdbx_description
1 polymer ?
#
loop_
_entity_poly.entity_id
_entity_poly.type
_entity_poly.pdbx_seq_one_letter_code
_entity_poly.pdbx_strand_id
1 'polypeptide(L)'
;MSSEFLLDIPTLVRQQVTDDVDSKTWSGHSRHLTVGASEVGQCARRTFYTKQGVEPDPDFDQDWGAAERGNAIEKWEVEKIIKALQAKAPHIKLGWATDEGQNTITRGGQSATPDGIFYTDNGEKIKVCDPETGKIYAAEHVYFECKSIDPRSYDHLTKSKEPHKLQAIQGMDLVRDDGQYFPTVAVIVYVNASFSTQQRMWVIPFDEEVAKNLRDRAEDLMFGGYTLEEPPMAEGKLIKGGQQCEWCPFQKTCQEKELGRVPTEKERKDLSPEFIERARILGQQRLEAKEREEQAKEDKKRVEEEILSLCEKAGVQKIAHPHGRVSVWTASSPPTFNKALMIADGIDVEKYQVPGTRYIRIDSAIKD
;
A
#
# COMPACT_ATOMS: atom_id res chain seq x y z
N MET A 1 28.45 42.20 14.17
CA MET A 1 28.92 40.98 13.48
C MET A 1 27.73 40.42 12.73
N SER A 2 27.68 40.57 11.40
CA SER A 2 26.62 39.93 10.62
C SER A 2 26.91 38.44 10.63
N SER A 3 26.04 37.64 11.23
CA SER A 3 26.11 36.19 11.07
C SER A 3 25.99 35.91 9.56
N GLU A 4 27.03 35.33 8.96
CA GLU A 4 26.92 34.81 7.60
C GLU A 4 25.77 33.80 7.58
N PHE A 5 24.75 34.09 6.77
CA PHE A 5 23.67 33.17 6.52
C PHE A 5 24.19 32.08 5.58
N LEU A 6 24.35 30.86 6.10
CA LEU A 6 24.67 29.70 5.28
C LEU A 6 23.39 29.23 4.59
N LEU A 7 23.34 29.38 3.25
CA LEU A 7 22.22 28.90 2.45
C LEU A 7 22.25 27.37 2.37
N ASP A 8 21.46 26.71 3.23
CA ASP A 8 21.22 25.27 3.22
C ASP A 8 19.83 24.97 2.65
N ILE A 9 19.76 24.86 1.32
CA ILE A 9 18.51 24.64 0.59
C ILE A 9 17.79 23.34 1.04
N PRO A 10 18.47 22.18 1.16
CA PRO A 10 17.82 20.96 1.67
C PRO A 10 17.13 21.13 3.03
N THR A 11 17.79 21.81 3.99
CA THR A 11 17.19 22.05 5.31
C THR A 11 15.99 22.98 5.23
N LEU A 12 16.09 24.06 4.46
CA LEU A 12 14.98 24.99 4.25
C LEU A 12 13.77 24.30 3.60
N VAL A 13 14.00 23.46 2.60
CA VAL A 13 12.92 22.70 1.93
C VAL A 13 12.30 21.69 2.88
N ARG A 14 13.09 20.94 3.66
CA ARG A 14 12.56 19.98 4.64
C ARG A 14 11.69 20.64 5.69
N GLN A 15 12.13 21.77 6.23
CA GLN A 15 11.36 22.54 7.21
C GLN A 15 10.00 22.96 6.64
N GLN A 16 10.00 23.55 5.43
CA GLN A 16 8.75 23.97 4.79
C GLN A 16 7.82 22.79 4.51
N VAL A 17 8.36 21.66 4.05
CA VAL A 17 7.59 20.43 3.80
C VAL A 17 6.93 19.91 5.09
N THR A 18 7.65 19.93 6.22
CA THR A 18 7.08 19.55 7.52
C THR A 18 5.97 20.51 7.95
N ASP A 19 6.20 21.81 7.84
CA ASP A 19 5.23 22.85 8.20
C ASP A 19 3.94 22.76 7.35
N ASP A 20 4.05 22.49 6.05
CA ASP A 20 2.92 22.35 5.13
C ASP A 20 2.06 21.11 5.46
N VAL A 21 2.68 20.00 5.89
CA VAL A 21 1.95 18.80 6.31
C VAL A 21 1.24 19.02 7.64
N ASP A 22 1.92 19.60 8.62
CA ASP A 22 1.39 19.81 9.98
C ASP A 22 0.26 20.85 10.01
N SER A 23 0.26 21.79 9.07
CA SER A 23 -0.76 22.86 8.98
C SER A 23 -2.04 22.46 8.22
N LYS A 24 -2.10 21.28 7.59
CA LYS A 24 -3.31 20.82 6.86
C LYS A 24 -4.47 20.53 7.82
N THR A 25 -5.39 21.49 7.93
CA THR A 25 -6.67 21.31 8.60
C THR A 25 -7.70 20.70 7.65
N TRP A 26 -8.01 19.43 7.81
CA TRP A 26 -9.05 18.73 7.05
C TRP A 26 -10.43 19.03 7.64
N SER A 27 -11.05 20.13 7.21
CA SER A 27 -12.43 20.52 7.57
C SER A 27 -12.77 20.37 9.08
N GLY A 28 -11.80 20.58 9.97
CA GLY A 28 -11.95 20.46 11.42
C GLY A 28 -12.05 19.04 12.00
N HIS A 29 -11.93 17.98 11.18
CA HIS A 29 -11.98 16.59 11.66
C HIS A 29 -10.60 16.12 12.14
N SER A 30 -10.55 15.55 13.34
CA SER A 30 -9.33 14.94 13.87
C SER A 30 -9.15 13.52 13.33
N ARG A 31 -8.06 13.29 12.59
CA ARG A 31 -7.70 11.97 12.04
C ARG A 31 -7.48 10.90 13.12
N HIS A 32 -7.34 11.27 14.40
CA HIS A 32 -7.20 10.31 15.50
C HIS A 32 -8.53 9.65 15.92
N LEU A 33 -9.67 10.22 15.52
CA LEU A 33 -10.99 9.75 15.96
C LEU A 33 -11.60 8.69 15.05
N THR A 34 -10.99 8.43 13.90
CA THR A 34 -11.48 7.48 12.89
C THR A 34 -10.33 6.80 12.16
N VAL A 35 -10.59 5.62 11.60
CA VAL A 35 -9.75 4.95 10.60
C VAL A 35 -10.07 5.52 9.22
N GLY A 36 -9.13 6.29 8.67
CA GLY A 36 -9.25 6.86 7.34
C GLY A 36 -9.18 5.78 6.24
N ALA A 37 -9.77 6.06 5.09
CA ALA A 37 -9.77 5.13 3.96
C ALA A 37 -8.34 4.77 3.49
N SER A 38 -7.37 5.68 3.64
CA SER A 38 -5.96 5.41 3.34
C SER A 38 -5.25 4.54 4.38
N GLU A 39 -5.86 4.31 5.54
CA GLU A 39 -5.33 3.55 6.67
C GLU A 39 -6.01 2.18 6.83
N VAL A 40 -7.23 2.01 6.33
CA VAL A 40 -8.02 0.79 6.57
C VAL A 40 -7.36 -0.47 6.03
N GLY A 41 -6.64 -0.36 4.91
CA GLY A 41 -5.86 -1.46 4.32
C GLY A 41 -4.45 -1.63 4.89
N GLN A 42 -4.06 -0.83 5.89
CA GLN A 42 -2.77 -0.94 6.56
C GLN A 42 -2.87 -1.90 7.76
N CYS A 43 -1.70 -2.32 8.26
CA CYS A 43 -1.57 -3.15 9.46
C CYS A 43 -2.40 -2.61 10.62
N ALA A 44 -3.31 -3.45 11.14
CA ALA A 44 -4.18 -3.16 12.27
C ALA A 44 -3.44 -2.51 13.44
N ARG A 45 -2.31 -3.10 13.86
CA ARG A 45 -1.50 -2.56 14.97
C ARG A 45 -0.85 -1.22 14.67
N ARG A 46 -0.42 -0.98 13.42
CA ARG A 46 0.11 0.33 13.02
C ARG A 46 -0.98 1.38 13.18
N THR A 47 -2.15 1.12 12.60
CA THR A 47 -3.30 2.02 12.69
C THR A 47 -3.66 2.29 14.15
N PHE A 48 -3.80 1.23 14.97
CA PHE A 48 -4.08 1.35 16.40
C PHE A 48 -3.07 2.24 17.14
N TYR A 49 -1.76 2.00 16.99
CA TYR A 49 -0.72 2.82 17.63
C TYR A 49 -0.80 4.30 17.21
N THR A 50 -1.06 4.58 15.93
CA THR A 50 -1.30 5.95 15.47
C THR A 50 -2.53 6.58 16.13
N LYS A 51 -3.62 5.83 16.34
CA LYS A 51 -4.83 6.35 17.00
C LYS A 51 -4.65 6.55 18.50
N GLN A 52 -3.81 5.73 19.14
CA GLN A 52 -3.48 5.86 20.56
C GLN A 52 -2.39 6.91 20.85
N GLY A 53 -1.84 7.58 19.83
CA GLY A 53 -0.78 8.57 20.01
C GLY A 53 0.51 7.94 20.55
N VAL A 54 0.81 6.69 20.19
CA VAL A 54 2.12 6.10 20.48
C VAL A 54 3.16 6.86 19.68
N GLU A 55 4.24 7.27 20.36
CA GLU A 55 5.35 7.95 19.70
C GLU A 55 6.04 7.02 18.69
N PRO A 56 6.42 7.51 17.50
CA PRO A 56 7.29 6.78 16.58
C PRO A 56 8.61 6.36 17.25
N ASP A 57 9.23 5.30 16.73
CA ASP A 57 10.53 4.84 17.18
C ASP A 57 11.57 5.97 17.00
N PRO A 58 12.54 6.17 17.93
CA PRO A 58 13.43 7.33 17.91
C PRO A 58 14.30 7.50 16.65
N ASP A 59 14.52 6.44 15.88
CA ASP A 59 15.28 6.43 14.64
C ASP A 59 14.39 6.36 13.38
N PHE A 60 13.07 6.47 13.55
CA PHE A 60 12.16 6.62 12.42
C PHE A 60 12.24 8.04 11.86
N ASP A 61 12.66 8.14 10.60
CA ASP A 61 12.68 9.39 9.84
C ASP A 61 11.55 9.36 8.80
N GLN A 62 10.54 10.22 8.98
CA GLN A 62 9.42 10.31 8.06
C GLN A 62 9.81 11.19 6.86
N ASP A 63 10.10 10.55 5.73
CA ASP A 63 10.28 11.28 4.46
C ASP A 63 8.92 11.74 3.91
N TRP A 64 8.64 13.03 4.08
CA TRP A 64 7.43 13.69 3.58
C TRP A 64 7.48 14.04 2.09
N GLY A 65 8.65 13.89 1.43
CA GLY A 65 8.80 14.25 0.02
C GLY A 65 7.87 13.47 -0.91
N ALA A 66 7.54 12.22 -0.57
CA ALA A 66 6.56 11.44 -1.32
C ALA A 66 5.12 11.95 -1.15
N ALA A 67 4.76 12.42 0.05
CA ALA A 67 3.45 12.98 0.34
C ALA A 67 3.26 14.33 -0.38
N GLU A 68 4.24 15.23 -0.29
CA GLU A 68 4.19 16.53 -0.95
C GLU A 68 4.15 16.42 -2.47
N ARG A 69 4.96 15.51 -3.04
CA ARG A 69 4.86 15.20 -4.47
C ARG A 69 3.47 14.68 -4.84
N GLY A 70 2.85 13.88 -3.98
CA GLY A 70 1.47 13.42 -4.14
C GLY A 70 0.50 14.58 -4.25
N ASN A 71 0.53 15.50 -3.28
CA ASN A 71 -0.32 16.69 -3.23
C ASN A 71 -0.18 17.54 -4.52
N ALA A 72 1.06 17.80 -4.94
CA ALA A 72 1.33 18.61 -6.14
C ALA A 72 0.79 17.95 -7.42
N ILE A 73 0.94 16.63 -7.55
CA ILE A 73 0.45 15.88 -8.71
C ILE A 73 -1.08 15.80 -8.70
N GLU A 74 -1.70 15.55 -7.55
CA GLU A 74 -3.16 15.50 -7.40
C GLU A 74 -3.81 16.82 -7.82
N LYS A 75 -3.30 17.95 -7.29
CA LYS A 75 -3.75 19.28 -7.67
C LYS A 75 -3.65 19.52 -9.17
N TRP A 76 -2.50 19.21 -9.76
CA TRP A 76 -2.31 19.34 -11.20
C TRP A 76 -3.30 18.47 -12.00
N GLU A 77 -3.48 17.22 -11.59
CA GLU A 77 -4.34 16.25 -12.27
C GLU A 77 -5.80 16.70 -12.25
N VAL A 78 -6.32 17.06 -11.07
CA VAL A 78 -7.68 17.59 -10.90
C VAL A 78 -7.91 18.81 -11.79
N GLU A 79 -6.98 19.77 -11.80
CA GLU A 79 -7.10 20.96 -12.64
C GLU A 79 -7.18 20.61 -14.14
N LYS A 80 -6.41 19.61 -14.60
CA LYS A 80 -6.46 19.16 -16.00
C LYS A 80 -7.76 18.44 -16.31
N ILE A 81 -8.25 17.60 -15.42
CA ILE A 81 -9.53 16.91 -15.58
C ILE A 81 -10.67 17.93 -15.69
N ILE A 82 -10.76 18.90 -14.78
CA ILE A 82 -11.81 19.93 -14.80
C ILE A 82 -11.79 20.70 -16.13
N LYS A 83 -10.61 21.15 -16.58
CA LYS A 83 -10.47 21.86 -17.86
C LYS A 83 -10.87 20.99 -19.05
N ALA A 84 -10.52 19.70 -19.04
CA ALA A 84 -10.88 18.76 -20.09
C ALA A 84 -12.40 18.50 -20.12
N LEU A 85 -13.04 18.34 -18.96
CA LEU A 85 -14.49 18.18 -18.83
C LEU A 85 -15.21 19.42 -19.38
N GLN A 86 -14.81 20.63 -18.97
CA GLN A 86 -15.39 21.88 -19.47
C GLN A 86 -15.31 21.99 -21.00
N ALA A 87 -14.21 21.55 -21.61
CA ALA A 87 -14.02 21.63 -23.06
C ALA A 87 -14.74 20.52 -23.85
N LYS A 88 -14.83 19.29 -23.30
CA LYS A 88 -15.23 18.10 -24.08
C LYS A 88 -16.50 17.42 -23.58
N ALA A 89 -16.83 17.55 -22.30
CA ALA A 89 -17.97 16.91 -21.66
C ALA A 89 -18.57 17.84 -20.57
N PRO A 90 -19.03 19.06 -20.92
CA PRO A 90 -19.42 20.07 -19.94
C PRO A 90 -20.63 19.67 -19.07
N HIS A 91 -21.36 18.63 -19.45
CA HIS A 91 -22.46 18.03 -18.70
C HIS A 91 -21.98 17.12 -17.55
N ILE A 92 -20.71 16.69 -17.56
CA ILE A 92 -20.07 15.95 -16.46
C ILE A 92 -19.30 16.95 -15.60
N LYS A 93 -19.52 16.90 -14.29
CA LYS A 93 -18.83 17.70 -13.28
C LYS A 93 -17.91 16.81 -12.45
N LEU A 94 -16.88 17.42 -11.88
CA LEU A 94 -16.05 16.83 -10.84
C LEU A 94 -16.23 17.67 -9.57
N GLY A 95 -17.02 17.16 -8.62
CA GLY A 95 -17.23 17.76 -7.31
C GLY A 95 -16.17 17.29 -6.31
N TRP A 96 -16.08 17.97 -5.18
CA TRP A 96 -15.23 17.61 -4.03
C TRP A 96 -13.72 17.46 -4.32
N ALA A 97 -13.20 18.11 -5.37
CA ALA A 97 -11.85 17.88 -5.85
C ALA A 97 -10.84 19.00 -5.57
N THR A 98 -11.26 20.09 -4.91
CA THR A 98 -10.40 21.26 -4.63
C THR A 98 -10.24 21.46 -3.13
N ASP A 99 -9.10 22.01 -2.68
CA ASP A 99 -8.84 22.28 -1.25
C ASP A 99 -9.98 23.04 -0.54
N GLU A 100 -10.65 23.98 -1.21
CA GLU A 100 -11.78 24.75 -0.67
C GLU A 100 -13.14 24.01 -0.71
N GLY A 101 -13.21 22.88 -1.39
CA GLY A 101 -14.45 22.15 -1.67
C GLY A 101 -14.39 20.64 -1.39
N GLN A 102 -13.26 20.14 -0.88
CA GLN A 102 -13.06 18.74 -0.56
C GLN A 102 -13.77 18.42 0.76
N ASN A 103 -14.59 17.37 0.76
CA ASN A 103 -15.39 16.99 1.90
C ASN A 103 -14.83 15.73 2.56
N THR A 104 -14.57 15.81 3.86
CA THR A 104 -14.27 14.63 4.67
C THR A 104 -15.58 14.10 5.25
N ILE A 105 -15.87 12.83 4.96
CA ILE A 105 -17.06 12.14 5.47
C ILE A 105 -16.63 11.19 6.57
N THR A 106 -17.44 11.11 7.62
CA THR A 106 -17.22 10.25 8.77
C THR A 106 -18.47 9.44 9.09
N ARG A 107 -18.31 8.16 9.42
CA ARG A 107 -19.40 7.32 9.95
C ARG A 107 -18.82 6.29 10.90
N GLY A 108 -19.28 6.32 12.15
CA GLY A 108 -18.74 5.45 13.19
C GLY A 108 -17.22 5.61 13.29
N GLY A 109 -16.50 4.50 13.27
CA GLY A 109 -15.04 4.45 13.29
C GLY A 109 -14.37 4.76 11.95
N GLN A 110 -15.08 5.12 10.88
CA GLN A 110 -14.51 5.33 9.54
C GLN A 110 -14.49 6.80 9.12
N SER A 111 -13.49 7.17 8.30
CA SER A 111 -13.53 8.40 7.52
C SER A 111 -12.97 8.22 6.10
N ALA A 112 -13.34 9.12 5.20
CA ALA A 112 -12.76 9.23 3.88
C ALA A 112 -12.79 10.68 3.41
N THR A 113 -11.78 11.04 2.64
CA THR A 113 -11.70 12.33 1.96
C THR A 113 -11.45 12.03 0.50
N PRO A 114 -12.50 12.02 -0.35
CA PRO A 114 -12.36 11.69 -1.77
C PRO A 114 -11.52 12.74 -2.49
N ASP A 115 -10.76 12.32 -3.51
CA ASP A 115 -10.07 13.26 -4.42
C ASP A 115 -11.07 13.87 -5.43
N GLY A 116 -12.29 13.34 -5.49
CA GLY A 116 -13.44 13.95 -6.11
C GLY A 116 -14.57 12.96 -6.40
N ILE A 117 -15.71 13.48 -6.87
CA ILE A 117 -16.86 12.69 -7.33
C ILE A 117 -17.29 13.21 -8.70
N PHE A 118 -17.31 12.36 -9.71
CA PHE A 118 -17.93 12.72 -10.98
C PHE A 118 -19.45 12.53 -10.91
N TYR A 119 -20.18 13.50 -11.45
CA TYR A 119 -21.65 13.47 -11.52
C TYR A 119 -22.16 14.28 -12.71
N THR A 120 -23.46 14.17 -13.00
CA THR A 120 -24.16 14.99 -14.00
C THR A 120 -25.31 15.75 -13.32
N ASP A 121 -25.60 16.97 -13.75
CA ASP A 121 -26.66 17.79 -13.13
C ASP A 121 -28.08 17.24 -13.41
N ASN A 122 -28.22 16.38 -14.42
CA ASN A 122 -29.48 15.79 -14.88
C ASN A 122 -29.67 14.31 -14.50
N GLY A 123 -28.72 13.73 -13.75
CA GLY A 123 -28.76 12.31 -13.37
C GLY A 123 -28.45 11.33 -14.52
N GLU A 124 -27.92 11.81 -15.65
CA GLU A 124 -27.43 10.92 -16.71
C GLU A 124 -26.26 10.07 -16.22
N LYS A 125 -26.27 8.79 -16.62
CA LYS A 125 -25.20 7.86 -16.27
C LYS A 125 -23.93 8.17 -17.05
N ILE A 126 -22.84 8.33 -16.30
CA ILE A 126 -21.48 8.41 -16.81
C ILE A 126 -21.02 7.02 -17.21
N LYS A 127 -20.53 6.87 -18.44
CA LYS A 127 -19.93 5.63 -18.93
C LYS A 127 -18.43 5.65 -18.70
N VAL A 128 -17.91 4.66 -17.99
CA VAL A 128 -16.48 4.49 -17.72
C VAL A 128 -16.03 3.16 -18.26
N CYS A 129 -15.00 3.15 -19.09
CA CYS A 129 -14.39 1.93 -19.63
C CYS A 129 -13.18 1.56 -18.77
N ASP A 130 -13.16 0.34 -18.26
CA ASP A 130 -11.96 -0.22 -17.65
C ASP A 130 -10.94 -0.56 -18.76
N PRO A 131 -9.76 0.08 -18.80
CA PRO A 131 -8.82 -0.11 -19.90
C PRO A 131 -8.20 -1.51 -19.94
N GLU A 132 -8.17 -2.23 -18.82
CA GLU A 132 -7.55 -3.54 -18.74
C GLU A 132 -8.47 -4.63 -19.27
N THR A 133 -9.76 -4.55 -18.92
CA THR A 133 -10.77 -5.56 -19.25
C THR A 133 -11.64 -5.17 -20.46
N GLY A 134 -11.64 -3.90 -20.85
CA GLY A 134 -12.56 -3.34 -21.85
C GLY A 134 -14.01 -3.25 -21.37
N LYS A 135 -14.29 -3.60 -20.11
CA LYS A 135 -15.65 -3.59 -19.55
C LYS A 135 -16.12 -2.15 -19.35
N ILE A 136 -17.33 -1.88 -19.83
CA ILE A 136 -17.97 -0.57 -19.66
C ILE A 136 -18.92 -0.63 -18.48
N TYR A 137 -18.75 0.31 -17.57
CA TYR A 137 -19.62 0.57 -16.43
C TYR A 137 -20.44 1.82 -16.70
N ALA A 138 -21.67 1.87 -16.19
CA ALA A 138 -22.54 3.04 -16.26
C ALA A 138 -23.06 3.37 -14.86
N ALA A 139 -22.71 4.56 -14.36
CA ALA A 139 -23.05 4.99 -13.01
C ALA A 139 -23.48 6.47 -13.00
N GLU A 140 -24.44 6.82 -12.15
CA GLU A 140 -24.85 8.23 -11.97
C GLU A 140 -23.76 9.05 -11.28
N HIS A 141 -23.03 8.40 -10.36
CA HIS A 141 -21.91 8.97 -9.62
C HIS A 141 -20.70 8.06 -9.75
N VAL A 142 -19.51 8.63 -9.94
CA VAL A 142 -18.25 7.89 -10.01
C VAL A 142 -17.29 8.45 -8.98
N TYR A 143 -16.81 7.61 -8.07
CA TYR A 143 -15.83 8.00 -7.07
C TYR A 143 -14.44 8.17 -7.71
N PHE A 144 -13.71 9.22 -7.39
CA PHE A 144 -12.40 9.51 -7.98
C PHE A 144 -11.28 9.46 -6.95
N GLU A 145 -10.21 8.76 -7.32
CA GLU A 145 -8.97 8.64 -6.55
C GLU A 145 -7.76 8.83 -7.47
N CYS A 146 -6.85 9.69 -7.06
CA CYS A 146 -5.58 9.97 -7.72
C CYS A 146 -4.44 9.50 -6.82
N LYS A 147 -3.47 8.80 -7.42
CA LYS A 147 -2.26 8.35 -6.74
C LYS A 147 -1.04 8.68 -7.57
N SER A 148 -0.10 9.42 -7.00
CA SER A 148 1.25 9.46 -7.57
C SER A 148 1.97 8.14 -7.28
N ILE A 149 2.75 7.65 -8.23
CA ILE A 149 3.52 6.43 -8.05
C ILE A 149 4.96 6.61 -8.51
N ASP A 150 5.88 6.02 -7.74
CA ASP A 150 7.30 5.94 -8.09
C ASP A 150 7.47 5.35 -9.51
N PRO A 151 8.29 5.97 -10.37
CA PRO A 151 8.44 5.55 -11.77
C PRO A 151 8.89 4.10 -11.91
N ARG A 152 9.73 3.61 -11.00
CA ARG A 152 10.23 2.22 -11.01
C ARG A 152 9.10 1.24 -10.72
N SER A 153 8.14 1.63 -9.87
CA SER A 153 6.96 0.83 -9.59
C SER A 153 5.91 0.95 -10.71
N TYR A 154 5.84 2.10 -11.38
CA TYR A 154 4.86 2.36 -12.45
C TYR A 154 4.97 1.36 -13.59
N ASP A 155 6.18 1.07 -14.07
CA ASP A 155 6.40 0.17 -15.21
C ASP A 155 5.87 -1.24 -14.94
N HIS A 156 5.96 -1.68 -13.68
CA HIS A 156 5.52 -2.99 -13.21
C HIS A 156 4.08 -3.01 -12.65
N LEU A 157 3.35 -1.88 -12.71
CA LEU A 157 2.00 -1.78 -12.16
C LEU A 157 0.96 -2.45 -13.07
N THR A 158 0.81 -3.77 -12.97
CA THR A 158 -0.13 -4.53 -13.81
C THR A 158 -1.57 -4.43 -13.36
N LYS A 159 -1.81 -4.16 -12.07
CA LYS A 159 -3.14 -4.01 -11.47
C LYS A 159 -3.15 -2.89 -10.45
N SER A 160 -4.34 -2.44 -10.06
CA SER A 160 -4.49 -1.55 -8.91
C SER A 160 -3.89 -2.18 -7.64
N LYS A 161 -3.24 -1.35 -6.81
CA LYS A 161 -2.71 -1.80 -5.52
C LYS A 161 -3.87 -2.09 -4.57
N GLU A 162 -3.87 -3.27 -3.95
CA GLU A 162 -4.94 -3.70 -3.05
C GLU A 162 -5.29 -2.66 -1.96
N PRO A 163 -4.33 -2.03 -1.26
CA PRO A 163 -4.67 -1.00 -0.27
C PRO A 163 -5.46 0.18 -0.85
N HIS A 164 -5.19 0.58 -2.10
CA HIS A 164 -5.91 1.69 -2.76
C HIS A 164 -7.29 1.24 -3.24
N LYS A 165 -7.46 -0.03 -3.61
CA LYS A 165 -8.77 -0.61 -3.89
C LYS A 165 -9.65 -0.59 -2.65
N LEU A 166 -9.10 -1.01 -1.49
CA LEU A 166 -9.82 -0.97 -0.21
C LEU A 166 -10.15 0.48 0.19
N GLN A 167 -9.22 1.42 -0.02
CA GLN A 167 -9.47 2.85 0.17
C GLN A 167 -10.68 3.32 -0.66
N ALA A 168 -10.71 3.01 -1.96
CA ALA A 168 -11.81 3.42 -2.83
C ALA A 168 -13.15 2.78 -2.43
N ILE A 169 -13.16 1.52 -1.98
CA ILE A 169 -14.39 0.85 -1.52
C ILE A 169 -14.92 1.48 -0.23
N GLN A 170 -14.07 1.73 0.78
CA GLN A 170 -14.49 2.47 1.98
C GLN A 170 -14.96 3.88 1.64
N GLY A 171 -14.26 4.56 0.72
CA GLY A 171 -14.66 5.87 0.22
C GLY A 171 -16.06 5.86 -0.38
N MET A 172 -16.32 4.97 -1.34
CA MET A 172 -17.65 4.80 -1.93
C MET A 172 -18.72 4.50 -0.89
N ASP A 173 -18.43 3.63 0.08
CA ASP A 173 -19.36 3.26 1.15
C ASP A 173 -19.79 4.46 1.99
N LEU A 174 -18.82 5.30 2.41
CA LEU A 174 -19.10 6.52 3.17
C LEU A 174 -19.86 7.56 2.36
N VAL A 175 -19.50 7.74 1.08
CA VAL A 175 -20.19 8.68 0.19
C VAL A 175 -21.65 8.28 -0.03
N ARG A 176 -21.93 6.97 -0.17
CA ARG A 176 -23.29 6.44 -0.31
C ARG A 176 -24.15 6.70 0.92
N ASP A 177 -23.54 6.73 2.11
CA ASP A 177 -24.23 6.96 3.38
C ASP A 177 -24.61 8.42 3.60
N ASP A 178 -23.75 9.36 3.15
CA ASP A 178 -24.01 10.80 3.19
C ASP A 178 -25.28 11.19 2.39
N GLY A 179 -25.66 10.36 1.42
CA GLY A 179 -26.94 10.45 0.71
C GLY A 179 -26.98 11.50 -0.41
N GLN A 180 -25.96 12.36 -0.53
CA GLN A 180 -25.81 13.29 -1.65
C GLN A 180 -25.44 12.58 -2.95
N TYR A 181 -24.56 11.58 -2.87
CA TYR A 181 -24.06 10.84 -4.01
C TYR A 181 -24.13 9.34 -3.76
N PHE A 182 -24.22 8.55 -4.83
CA PHE A 182 -24.34 7.10 -4.73
C PHE A 182 -23.43 6.38 -5.73
N PRO A 183 -22.10 6.45 -5.56
CA PRO A 183 -21.18 5.79 -6.47
C PRO A 183 -21.34 4.27 -6.44
N THR A 184 -21.38 3.66 -7.64
CA THR A 184 -21.36 2.19 -7.82
C THR A 184 -20.03 1.70 -8.39
N VAL A 185 -19.18 2.63 -8.83
CA VAL A 185 -17.82 2.39 -9.28
C VAL A 185 -16.92 3.53 -8.83
N ALA A 186 -15.64 3.21 -8.62
CA ALA A 186 -14.57 4.17 -8.47
C ALA A 186 -13.62 4.10 -9.66
N VAL A 187 -13.00 5.23 -9.97
CA VAL A 187 -11.88 5.34 -10.89
C VAL A 187 -10.64 5.68 -10.08
N ILE A 188 -9.64 4.81 -10.13
CA ILE A 188 -8.32 5.07 -9.54
C ILE A 188 -7.35 5.36 -10.67
N VAL A 189 -6.77 6.56 -10.67
CA VAL A 189 -5.71 6.97 -11.61
C VAL A 189 -4.36 6.94 -10.90
N TYR A 190 -3.40 6.26 -11.50
CA TYR A 190 -2.00 6.26 -11.09
C TYR A 190 -1.21 7.12 -12.06
N VAL A 191 -0.66 8.23 -11.55
CA VAL A 191 0.16 9.15 -12.31
C VAL A 191 1.64 8.85 -12.04
N ASN A 192 2.43 8.63 -13.10
CA ASN A 192 3.86 8.45 -12.96
C ASN A 192 4.49 9.76 -12.42
N ALA A 193 5.20 9.65 -11.30
CA ALA A 193 5.78 10.79 -10.62
C ALA A 193 6.85 11.55 -11.42
N SER A 194 7.46 10.94 -12.45
CA SER A 194 8.42 11.62 -13.35
C SER A 194 7.77 12.17 -14.62
N PHE A 195 6.65 11.60 -15.07
CA PHE A 195 6.02 11.95 -16.33
C PHE A 195 4.50 11.96 -16.14
N SER A 196 3.91 13.12 -15.83
CA SER A 196 2.48 13.23 -15.48
C SER A 196 1.52 12.84 -16.62
N THR A 197 2.01 12.79 -17.86
CA THR A 197 1.27 12.26 -19.03
C THR A 197 1.21 10.73 -19.08
N GLN A 198 2.04 10.04 -18.31
CA GLN A 198 1.99 8.58 -18.17
C GLN A 198 1.05 8.23 -17.01
N GLN A 199 -0.15 7.78 -17.38
CA GLN A 199 -1.19 7.43 -16.43
C GLN A 199 -1.68 6.00 -16.66
N ARG A 200 -2.05 5.31 -15.58
CA ARG A 200 -2.79 4.04 -15.64
C ARG A 200 -4.05 4.19 -14.83
N MET A 201 -5.16 3.68 -15.35
CA MET A 201 -6.47 3.82 -14.74
C MET A 201 -7.09 2.43 -14.54
N TRP A 202 -7.75 2.23 -13.41
CA TRP A 202 -8.58 1.06 -13.13
C TRP A 202 -9.96 1.47 -12.66
N VAL A 203 -10.96 0.66 -12.99
CA VAL A 203 -12.32 0.83 -12.48
C VAL A 203 -12.56 -0.21 -11.38
N ILE A 204 -12.90 0.27 -10.19
CA ILE A 204 -13.19 -0.58 -9.03
C ILE A 204 -14.70 -0.59 -8.81
N PRO A 205 -15.40 -1.71 -9.05
CA PRO A 205 -16.80 -1.84 -8.68
C PRO A 205 -16.97 -1.76 -7.16
N PHE A 206 -18.07 -1.17 -6.72
CA PHE A 206 -18.46 -1.25 -5.32
C PHE A 206 -18.75 -2.71 -4.92
N ASP A 207 -18.23 -3.10 -3.77
CA ASP A 207 -18.37 -4.44 -3.20
C ASP A 207 -18.89 -4.30 -1.77
N GLU A 208 -20.16 -4.68 -1.57
CA GLU A 208 -20.86 -4.53 -0.29
C GLU A 208 -20.26 -5.41 0.80
N GLU A 209 -19.78 -6.61 0.45
CA GLU A 209 -19.18 -7.53 1.43
C GLU A 209 -17.84 -6.97 1.91
N VAL A 210 -17.01 -6.50 0.98
CA VAL A 210 -15.75 -5.83 1.32
C VAL A 210 -16.02 -4.56 2.13
N ALA A 211 -16.97 -3.73 1.71
CA ALA A 211 -17.34 -2.51 2.45
C ALA A 211 -17.77 -2.84 3.88
N LYS A 212 -18.61 -3.87 4.08
CA LYS A 212 -19.00 -4.36 5.40
C LYS A 212 -17.79 -4.79 6.24
N ASN A 213 -16.88 -5.57 5.67
CA ASN A 213 -15.68 -6.02 6.40
C ASN A 213 -14.78 -4.83 6.79
N LEU A 214 -14.71 -3.78 5.96
CA LEU A 214 -13.99 -2.55 6.27
C LEU A 214 -14.67 -1.73 7.37
N ARG A 215 -16.02 -1.72 7.42
CA ARG A 215 -16.78 -1.13 8.55
C ARG A 215 -16.46 -1.86 9.85
N ASP A 216 -16.64 -3.18 9.86
CA ASP A 216 -16.41 -4.01 11.04
C ASP A 216 -14.97 -3.87 11.54
N ARG A 217 -14.00 -3.83 10.62
CA ARG A 217 -12.59 -3.59 10.94
C ARG A 217 -12.34 -2.23 11.58
N ALA A 218 -12.92 -1.17 11.03
CA ALA A 218 -12.72 0.17 11.57
C ALA A 218 -13.36 0.30 12.96
N GLU A 219 -14.56 -0.27 13.15
CA GLU A 219 -15.23 -0.33 14.45
C GLU A 219 -14.41 -1.14 15.47
N ASP A 220 -13.88 -2.30 15.09
CA ASP A 220 -13.03 -3.12 15.96
C ASP A 220 -11.74 -2.40 16.37
N LEU A 221 -11.07 -1.72 15.43
CA LEU A 221 -9.84 -0.99 15.74
C LEU A 221 -10.07 0.22 16.66
N MET A 222 -11.21 0.88 16.52
CA MET A 222 -11.52 2.08 17.32
C MET A 222 -12.18 1.74 18.66
N PHE A 223 -13.00 0.69 18.70
CA PHE A 223 -13.90 0.41 19.83
C PHE A 223 -13.91 -1.06 20.29
N GLY A 224 -13.10 -1.94 19.69
CA GLY A 224 -13.02 -3.38 20.02
C GLY A 224 -12.34 -3.70 21.35
N GLY A 225 -11.94 -2.69 22.13
CA GLY A 225 -11.38 -2.87 23.48
C GLY A 225 -9.88 -3.17 23.54
N TYR A 226 -9.15 -2.97 22.45
CA TYR A 226 -7.69 -3.09 22.44
C TYR A 226 -7.02 -2.11 23.40
N THR A 227 -5.90 -2.53 23.99
CA THR A 227 -5.06 -1.72 24.88
C THR A 227 -3.62 -1.72 24.38
N LEU A 228 -2.75 -0.87 24.94
CA LEU A 228 -1.31 -0.94 24.65
C LEU A 228 -0.69 -2.25 25.18
N GLU A 229 -1.30 -2.82 26.22
CA GLU A 229 -0.97 -4.11 26.81
C GLU A 229 -1.35 -5.26 25.87
N GLU A 230 -2.53 -5.18 25.26
CA GLU A 230 -3.12 -6.18 24.37
C GLU A 230 -3.52 -5.53 23.03
N PRO A 231 -2.54 -5.12 22.21
CA PRO A 231 -2.82 -4.46 20.94
C PRO A 231 -3.34 -5.47 19.91
N PRO A 232 -4.01 -5.00 18.83
CA PRO A 232 -4.48 -5.87 17.76
C PRO A 232 -3.32 -6.59 17.05
N MET A 233 -3.63 -7.51 16.14
CA MET A 233 -2.62 -8.29 15.43
C MET A 233 -1.62 -7.42 14.65
N ALA A 234 -0.33 -7.78 14.70
CA ALA A 234 0.71 -7.20 13.85
C ALA A 234 0.67 -7.77 12.42
N GLU A 235 -0.43 -7.51 11.71
CA GLU A 235 -0.69 -7.99 10.35
C GLU A 235 0.42 -7.62 9.35
N GLY A 236 1.12 -6.51 9.57
CA GLY A 236 2.24 -6.08 8.73
C GLY A 236 3.32 -7.13 8.57
N LYS A 237 3.51 -8.02 9.57
CA LYS A 237 4.44 -9.17 9.51
C LYS A 237 3.93 -10.31 8.61
N LEU A 238 2.62 -10.44 8.45
CA LEU A 238 1.97 -11.46 7.63
C LEU A 238 1.86 -11.02 6.18
N ILE A 239 1.65 -9.72 5.95
CA ILE A 239 1.45 -9.16 4.62
C ILE A 239 2.79 -9.11 3.87
N LYS A 240 2.86 -9.87 2.76
CA LYS A 240 4.02 -9.91 1.83
C LYS A 240 5.38 -10.10 2.52
N GLY A 241 5.42 -10.93 3.58
CA GLY A 241 6.66 -11.26 4.28
C GLY A 241 7.24 -10.12 5.13
N GLY A 242 6.41 -9.18 5.60
CA GLY A 242 6.88 -8.11 6.48
C GLY A 242 7.10 -6.76 5.80
N GLN A 243 6.78 -6.61 4.50
CA GLN A 243 7.05 -5.37 3.75
C GLN A 243 6.41 -4.12 4.38
N GLN A 244 5.25 -4.24 5.02
CA GLN A 244 4.64 -3.08 5.69
C GLN A 244 5.45 -2.62 6.91
N CYS A 245 6.29 -3.49 7.49
CA CYS A 245 7.13 -3.17 8.63
C CYS A 245 8.37 -2.35 8.24
N GLU A 246 8.83 -2.41 6.99
CA GLU A 246 10.00 -1.64 6.50
C GLU A 246 9.81 -0.13 6.63
N TRP A 247 8.56 0.33 6.54
CA TRP A 247 8.17 1.75 6.53
C TRP A 247 7.23 2.07 7.70
N CYS A 248 7.26 1.24 8.75
CA CYS A 248 6.38 1.38 9.89
C CYS A 248 7.07 2.23 10.98
N PRO A 249 6.44 3.31 11.46
CA PRO A 249 7.01 4.15 12.53
C PRO A 249 7.18 3.43 13.87
N PHE A 250 6.53 2.27 14.05
CA PHE A 250 6.51 1.54 15.32
C PHE A 250 7.17 0.16 15.24
N GLN A 251 8.12 -0.02 14.33
CA GLN A 251 8.74 -1.33 14.07
C GLN A 251 9.39 -1.92 15.34
N LYS A 252 10.25 -1.16 16.03
CA LYS A 252 10.95 -1.58 17.24
C LYS A 252 10.00 -1.73 18.40
N THR A 253 9.16 -0.73 18.65
CA THR A 253 8.12 -0.80 19.69
C THR A 253 7.26 -2.06 19.55
N CYS A 254 6.83 -2.37 18.32
CA CYS A 254 6.07 -3.58 18.01
C CYS A 254 6.91 -4.86 18.18
N GLN A 255 8.19 -4.84 17.80
CA GLN A 255 9.09 -5.99 17.95
C GLN A 255 9.37 -6.30 19.42
N GLU A 256 9.69 -5.30 20.23
CA GLU A 256 9.90 -5.45 21.67
C GLU A 256 8.67 -6.01 22.37
N LYS A 257 7.48 -5.52 21.99
CA LYS A 257 6.22 -6.07 22.47
C LYS A 257 6.09 -7.55 22.17
N GLU A 258 6.39 -7.98 20.94
CA GLU A 258 6.33 -9.40 20.56
C GLU A 258 7.38 -10.25 21.28
N LEU A 259 8.59 -9.72 21.48
CA LEU A 259 9.63 -10.41 22.26
C LEU A 259 9.23 -10.55 23.73
N GLY A 260 8.61 -9.52 24.30
CA GLY A 260 8.10 -9.53 25.68
C GLY A 260 6.95 -10.53 25.92
N ARG A 261 6.28 -11.00 24.86
CA ARG A 261 5.25 -12.06 24.97
C ARG A 261 5.84 -13.44 25.19
N VAL A 262 7.13 -13.64 24.96
CA VAL A 262 7.79 -14.93 25.15
C VAL A 262 7.92 -15.19 26.64
N PRO A 263 7.30 -16.27 27.19
CA PRO A 263 7.45 -16.61 28.60
C PRO A 263 8.91 -16.85 28.97
N THR A 264 9.33 -16.39 30.15
CA THR A 264 10.72 -16.58 30.64
C THR A 264 10.95 -17.95 31.26
N GLU A 265 9.88 -18.60 31.73
CA GLU A 265 9.94 -19.96 32.26
C GLU A 265 10.16 -20.95 31.11
N LYS A 266 11.26 -21.72 31.18
CA LYS A 266 11.67 -22.62 30.09
C LYS A 266 10.76 -23.84 29.96
N GLU A 267 10.26 -24.36 31.08
CA GLU A 267 9.45 -25.55 31.12
C GLU A 267 8.53 -25.49 32.34
N ARG A 268 7.25 -25.82 32.14
CA ARG A 268 6.26 -26.00 33.19
C ARG A 268 5.66 -27.40 33.07
N LYS A 269 5.67 -28.18 34.17
CA LYS A 269 5.30 -29.61 34.17
C LYS A 269 3.90 -29.90 34.70
N ASP A 270 3.26 -28.91 35.31
CA ASP A 270 1.96 -28.97 35.96
C ASP A 270 0.83 -28.35 35.10
N LEU A 271 0.95 -28.43 33.77
CA LEU A 271 -0.07 -27.96 32.83
C LEU A 271 -1.28 -28.92 32.78
N SER A 272 -2.48 -28.37 32.58
CA SER A 272 -3.68 -29.19 32.47
C SER A 272 -3.66 -30.07 31.21
N PRO A 273 -4.31 -31.25 31.23
CA PRO A 273 -4.41 -32.11 30.05
C PRO A 273 -5.00 -31.41 28.83
N GLU A 274 -5.97 -30.51 29.01
CA GLU A 274 -6.60 -29.75 27.92
C GLU A 274 -5.61 -28.77 27.27
N PHE A 275 -4.78 -28.12 28.08
CA PHE A 275 -3.75 -27.21 27.58
C PHE A 275 -2.68 -27.97 26.77
N ILE A 276 -2.25 -29.12 27.28
CA ILE A 276 -1.28 -30.00 26.61
C ILE A 276 -1.83 -30.47 25.27
N GLU A 277 -3.10 -30.90 25.23
CA GLU A 277 -3.74 -31.34 23.98
C GLU A 277 -3.90 -30.20 22.97
N ARG A 278 -4.28 -29.00 23.44
CA ARG A 278 -4.35 -27.83 22.55
C ARG A 278 -2.99 -27.47 21.96
N ALA A 279 -1.92 -27.50 22.76
CA ALA A 279 -0.56 -27.27 22.30
C ALA A 279 -0.13 -28.33 21.27
N ARG A 280 -0.48 -29.60 21.48
CA ARG A 280 -0.24 -30.70 20.53
C ARG A 280 -0.92 -30.45 19.19
N ILE A 281 -2.21 -30.08 19.20
CA ILE A 281 -2.98 -29.77 17.98
C ILE A 281 -2.34 -28.60 17.22
N LEU A 282 -2.01 -27.50 17.90
CA LEU A 282 -1.38 -26.34 17.27
C LEU A 282 0.03 -26.67 16.73
N GLY A 283 0.79 -27.49 17.45
CA GLY A 283 2.09 -27.99 16.99
C GLY A 283 1.97 -28.81 15.71
N GLN A 284 0.99 -29.71 15.63
CA GLN A 284 0.68 -30.50 14.45
C GLN A 284 0.29 -29.61 13.26
N GLN A 285 -0.64 -28.67 13.47
CA GLN A 285 -1.04 -27.71 12.44
C GLN A 285 0.13 -26.89 11.90
N ARG A 286 1.08 -26.51 12.77
CA ARG A 286 2.30 -25.80 12.35
C ARG A 286 3.22 -26.69 11.50
N LEU A 287 3.38 -27.96 11.86
CA LEU A 287 4.19 -28.91 11.07
C LEU A 287 3.58 -29.13 9.68
N GLU A 288 2.27 -29.35 9.60
CA GLU A 288 1.55 -29.48 8.33
C GLU A 288 1.64 -28.20 7.48
N ALA A 289 1.52 -27.02 8.10
CA ALA A 289 1.70 -25.76 7.40
C ALA A 289 3.12 -25.61 6.84
N LYS A 290 4.13 -26.03 7.60
CA LYS A 290 5.54 -26.02 7.15
C LYS A 290 5.76 -26.97 5.97
N GLU A 291 5.18 -28.16 6.02
CA GLU A 291 5.27 -29.13 4.91
C GLU A 291 4.60 -28.58 3.65
N ARG A 292 3.41 -27.98 3.76
CA ARG A 292 2.76 -27.29 2.63
C ARG A 292 3.61 -26.13 2.08
N GLU A 293 4.29 -25.38 2.94
CA GLU A 293 5.18 -24.30 2.52
C GLU A 293 6.37 -24.84 1.71
N GLU A 294 7.01 -25.90 2.16
CA GLU A 294 8.12 -26.54 1.43
C GLU A 294 7.65 -27.15 0.12
N GLN A 295 6.51 -27.85 0.09
CA GLN A 295 5.93 -28.37 -1.14
C GLN A 295 5.62 -27.25 -2.14
N ALA A 296 5.06 -26.14 -1.68
CA ALA A 296 4.78 -24.99 -2.54
C ALA A 296 6.07 -24.35 -3.10
N LYS A 297 7.17 -24.34 -2.34
CA LYS A 297 8.49 -23.89 -2.82
C LYS A 297 9.05 -24.83 -3.88
N GLU A 298 8.92 -26.14 -3.68
CA GLU A 298 9.34 -27.16 -4.66
C GLU A 298 8.52 -27.06 -5.94
N ASP A 299 7.19 -26.96 -5.83
CA ASP A 299 6.29 -26.80 -6.96
C ASP A 299 6.60 -25.52 -7.75
N LYS A 300 6.85 -24.40 -7.06
CA LYS A 300 7.29 -23.15 -7.70
C LYS A 300 8.58 -23.37 -8.49
N LYS A 301 9.61 -23.99 -7.90
CA LYS A 301 10.88 -24.27 -8.59
C LYS A 301 10.68 -25.19 -9.80
N ARG A 302 9.85 -26.23 -9.68
CA ARG A 302 9.52 -27.12 -10.80
C ARG A 302 8.89 -26.36 -11.96
N VAL A 303 7.93 -25.47 -11.68
CA VAL A 303 7.30 -24.62 -12.71
C VAL A 303 8.32 -23.64 -13.31
N GLU A 304 9.20 -23.07 -12.49
CA GLU A 304 10.29 -22.20 -12.95
C GLU A 304 11.26 -22.92 -13.89
N GLU A 305 11.64 -24.17 -13.60
CA GLU A 305 12.44 -25.02 -14.47
C GLU A 305 11.71 -25.39 -15.77
N GLU A 306 10.41 -25.66 -15.71
CA GLU A 306 9.59 -25.94 -16.89
C GLU A 306 9.48 -24.72 -17.81
N ILE A 307 9.28 -23.52 -17.23
CA ILE A 307 9.34 -22.24 -17.95
C ILE A 307 10.71 -22.04 -18.62
N LEU A 308 11.80 -22.29 -17.90
CA LEU A 308 13.16 -22.18 -18.43
C LEU A 308 13.37 -23.15 -19.61
N SER A 309 12.93 -24.40 -19.47
CA SER A 309 13.00 -25.43 -20.52
C SER A 309 12.18 -25.03 -21.76
N LEU A 310 11.01 -24.43 -21.59
CA LEU A 310 10.20 -23.89 -22.69
C LEU A 310 10.91 -22.74 -23.41
N CYS A 311 11.48 -21.79 -22.66
CA CYS A 311 12.27 -20.69 -23.21
C CYS A 311 13.52 -21.18 -23.96
N GLU A 312 14.23 -22.17 -23.42
CA GLU A 312 15.40 -22.80 -24.04
C GLU A 312 15.02 -23.49 -25.35
N LYS A 313 13.98 -24.33 -25.35
CA LYS A 313 13.48 -25.01 -26.55
C LYS A 313 13.03 -24.03 -27.64
N ALA A 314 12.46 -22.89 -27.24
CA ALA A 314 12.03 -21.85 -28.17
C ALA A 314 13.17 -20.90 -28.58
N GLY A 315 14.35 -20.99 -27.96
CA GLY A 315 15.50 -20.12 -28.23
C GLY A 315 15.25 -18.64 -27.87
N VAL A 316 14.34 -18.36 -26.94
CA VAL A 316 13.93 -16.98 -26.59
C VAL A 316 13.95 -16.76 -25.08
N GLN A 317 14.32 -15.55 -24.67
CA GLN A 317 14.23 -15.11 -23.27
C GLN A 317 12.81 -14.73 -22.85
N LYS A 318 11.88 -14.66 -23.81
CA LYS A 318 10.52 -14.18 -23.57
C LYS A 318 9.54 -14.91 -24.48
N ILE A 319 8.50 -15.47 -23.86
CA ILE A 319 7.37 -16.07 -24.55
C ILE A 319 6.16 -15.16 -24.31
N ALA A 320 5.59 -14.62 -25.40
CA ALA A 320 4.37 -13.82 -25.36
C ALA A 320 3.18 -14.67 -25.83
N HIS A 321 2.06 -14.55 -25.13
CA HIS A 321 0.80 -15.23 -25.39
C HIS A 321 -0.36 -14.19 -25.38
N PRO A 322 -1.51 -14.44 -26.03
CA PRO A 322 -2.68 -13.56 -25.93
C PRO A 322 -3.10 -13.18 -24.50
N HIS A 323 -2.88 -14.09 -23.54
CA HIS A 323 -3.21 -13.90 -22.12
C HIS A 323 -2.03 -13.42 -21.26
N GLY A 324 -0.90 -13.01 -21.85
CA GLY A 324 0.21 -12.46 -21.07
C GLY A 324 1.59 -12.79 -21.59
N ARG A 325 2.57 -12.73 -20.70
CA ARG A 325 3.97 -13.04 -21.06
C ARG A 325 4.71 -13.67 -19.89
N VAL A 326 5.66 -14.52 -20.23
CA VAL A 326 6.65 -15.07 -19.31
C VAL A 326 8.03 -14.74 -19.85
N SER A 327 8.92 -14.25 -18.99
CA SER A 327 10.29 -13.89 -19.37
C SER A 327 11.31 -14.40 -18.38
N VAL A 328 12.47 -14.80 -18.90
CA VAL A 328 13.58 -15.39 -18.16
C VAL A 328 14.84 -14.58 -18.42
N TRP A 329 15.49 -14.14 -17.34
CA TRP A 329 16.70 -13.33 -17.41
C TRP A 329 17.70 -13.77 -16.34
N THR A 330 18.98 -13.50 -16.58
CA THR A 330 20.00 -13.58 -15.52
C THR A 330 20.00 -12.28 -14.72
N ALA A 331 19.85 -12.37 -13.40
CA ALA A 331 20.03 -11.28 -12.47
C ALA A 331 21.31 -11.50 -11.64
N SER A 332 21.93 -10.43 -11.16
CA SER A 332 23.04 -10.52 -10.20
C SER A 332 22.53 -10.07 -8.83
N SER A 333 22.86 -10.82 -7.79
CA SER A 333 22.61 -10.34 -6.43
C SER A 333 23.41 -9.06 -6.15
N PRO A 334 23.00 -8.24 -5.17
CA PRO A 334 23.81 -7.12 -4.71
C PRO A 334 25.24 -7.58 -4.39
N PRO A 335 26.27 -6.77 -4.68
CA PRO A 335 27.65 -7.12 -4.37
C PRO A 335 27.78 -7.41 -2.87
N THR A 336 28.43 -8.54 -2.53
CA THR A 336 28.68 -8.93 -1.14
C THR A 336 30.17 -8.81 -0.82
N PHE A 337 30.48 -8.51 0.44
CA PHE A 337 31.85 -8.32 0.90
C PHE A 337 32.53 -9.65 1.19
N ASN A 338 33.74 -9.87 0.64
CA ASN A 338 34.59 -10.99 1.01
C ASN A 338 35.39 -10.65 2.27
N LYS A 339 34.77 -10.87 3.44
CA LYS A 339 35.37 -10.59 4.76
C LYS A 339 36.75 -11.22 4.95
N ALA A 340 37.03 -12.39 4.36
CA ALA A 340 38.30 -13.09 4.55
C ALA A 340 39.46 -12.36 3.87
N LEU A 341 39.26 -11.84 2.65
CA LEU A 341 40.27 -11.06 1.94
C LEU A 341 40.46 -9.68 2.56
N MET A 342 39.37 -9.07 3.03
CA MET A 342 39.40 -7.74 3.64
C MET A 342 40.15 -7.71 4.98
N ILE A 343 40.02 -8.78 5.78
CA ILE A 343 40.78 -8.94 7.03
C ILE A 343 42.27 -9.19 6.74
N ALA A 344 42.60 -9.89 5.65
CA ALA A 344 43.98 -10.18 5.29
C ALA A 344 44.76 -8.94 4.79
N ASP A 345 44.06 -8.00 4.14
CA ASP A 345 44.70 -6.85 3.49
C ASP A 345 44.64 -5.55 4.30
N GLY A 346 43.92 -5.50 5.43
CA GLY A 346 43.92 -4.36 6.36
C GLY A 346 43.30 -3.06 5.81
N ILE A 347 42.42 -3.15 4.80
CA ILE A 347 41.94 -1.99 4.03
C ILE A 347 40.42 -1.83 4.04
N ASP A 348 40.08 -0.53 3.97
CA ASP A 348 38.80 0.14 3.84
C ASP A 348 37.87 -0.38 2.71
N VAL A 349 36.59 -0.45 3.05
CA VAL A 349 35.57 -1.40 2.59
C VAL A 349 34.99 -1.05 1.21
N GLU A 350 35.07 0.20 0.78
CA GLU A 350 34.42 0.67 -0.46
C GLU A 350 35.11 0.21 -1.76
N LYS A 351 36.40 -0.16 -1.72
CA LYS A 351 37.21 -0.47 -2.91
C LYS A 351 37.06 -1.91 -3.45
N TYR A 352 36.33 -2.79 -2.76
CA TYR A 352 36.34 -4.24 -2.97
C TYR A 352 34.99 -4.85 -3.38
N GLN A 353 34.10 -4.05 -3.98
CA GLN A 353 32.84 -4.55 -4.50
C GLN A 353 33.08 -5.46 -5.72
N VAL A 354 32.67 -6.73 -5.62
CA VAL A 354 32.56 -7.67 -6.75
C VAL A 354 31.08 -7.98 -7.03
N PRO A 355 30.68 -8.18 -8.30
CA PRO A 355 29.29 -8.54 -8.63
C PRO A 355 28.83 -9.78 -7.87
N GLY A 356 27.64 -9.73 -7.27
CA GLY A 356 27.08 -10.88 -6.56
C GLY A 356 26.79 -12.07 -7.48
N THR A 357 26.58 -13.24 -6.89
CA THR A 357 26.27 -14.48 -7.62
C THR A 357 25.11 -14.26 -8.59
N ARG A 358 25.31 -14.70 -9.84
CA ARG A 358 24.24 -14.65 -10.85
C ARG A 358 23.19 -15.71 -10.52
N TYR A 359 21.93 -15.32 -10.60
CA TYR A 359 20.78 -16.21 -10.42
C TYR A 359 19.78 -16.00 -11.56
N ILE A 360 18.96 -17.01 -11.82
CA ILE A 360 17.88 -16.93 -12.81
C ILE A 360 16.71 -16.20 -12.16
N ARG A 361 16.19 -15.18 -12.83
CA ARG A 361 14.99 -14.45 -12.44
C ARG A 361 13.91 -14.68 -13.48
N ILE A 362 12.74 -15.11 -13.02
CA ILE A 362 11.55 -15.28 -13.85
C ILE A 362 10.55 -14.18 -13.48
N ASP A 363 10.01 -13.53 -14.51
CA ASP A 363 8.94 -12.54 -14.38
C ASP A 363 7.73 -12.98 -15.20
N SER A 364 6.56 -12.98 -14.58
CA SER A 364 5.30 -13.46 -15.15
C SER A 364 4.23 -12.39 -15.01
N ALA A 365 3.67 -11.97 -16.14
CA ALA A 365 2.51 -11.09 -16.19
C ALA A 365 1.42 -11.80 -16.97
N ILE A 366 0.55 -12.52 -16.24
CA ILE A 366 -0.59 -13.26 -16.78
C ILE A 366 -1.84 -12.44 -16.52
N LYS A 367 -2.69 -12.32 -17.53
CA LYS A 367 -4.04 -11.77 -17.46
C LYS A 367 -5.02 -12.94 -17.48
N ASP A 368 -5.98 -12.95 -16.57
CA ASP A 368 -7.08 -13.92 -16.58
C ASP A 368 -7.98 -13.73 -17.81
#